data_AF-X1DRW6-F1
#
_entry.id   AF-X1DRW6-F1
#
_cell.length_a   1.000
_cell.length_b   1.000
_cell.length_c   1.000
_cell.angle_alpha   90.00
_cell.angle_beta   90.00
_cell.angle_gamma   90.00
#
_symmetry.space_group_name_H-M   'P 1'
#
loop_
_entity.id
_entity.type
_entity.pdbx_description
1 polymer ?
#
loop_
_entity_poly.entity_id
_entity_poly.type
_entity_poly.pdbx_seq_one_letter_code
_entity_poly.pdbx_strand_id
1 'polypeptide(L)'
;TYNEQLIINKGITLQGAGKENTIISGLGCIGNLITITADDVTISGFTIDGKSGTDVGIYSDLSSSIKISENLIQLHQDSGILYHRTSDDYPSGIYVYNNEIYKNSINGIKVTGAGSGIIEGNIIRNNDCGIKASNDASIEVKMNNIYNNSDSGIFCRDNSSLLIWSNEITSNGYGVRVGEQYSDTTNPDIGGGAKGGIGMNNITGNIIHGVSNVTDHNIFAKYNWWGDAAGPKYPGNLNNADLSSDWAYWDNVNNKAGAIIFEDI
;
A
#
# COMPACT_ATOMS: atom_id res chain seq x y z
N THR A 1 5.69 22.38 18.11
CA THR A 1 4.58 21.40 18.14
C THR A 1 3.27 22.12 18.07
N TYR A 2 2.38 21.67 17.20
CA TYR A 2 1.00 22.13 17.04
C TYR A 2 0.07 21.00 17.52
N ASN A 3 -0.91 21.27 18.38
CA ASN A 3 -1.71 20.27 19.10
C ASN A 3 -3.20 20.31 18.75
N GLU A 4 -3.53 20.61 17.49
CA GLU A 4 -4.92 20.75 17.06
C GLU A 4 -5.12 20.02 15.72
N GLN A 5 -6.39 19.76 15.39
CA GLN A 5 -6.77 19.22 14.09
C GLN A 5 -6.73 20.31 13.02
N LEU A 6 -6.29 19.95 11.82
CA LEU A 6 -6.21 20.87 10.68
C LEU A 6 -7.26 20.53 9.64
N ILE A 7 -7.94 21.56 9.13
CA ILE A 7 -8.81 21.47 7.96
C ILE A 7 -8.22 22.34 6.85
N ILE A 8 -7.78 21.71 5.77
CA ILE A 8 -7.20 22.37 4.60
C ILE A 8 -8.29 22.46 3.53
N ASN A 9 -8.93 23.63 3.44
CA ASN A 9 -10.04 23.89 2.54
C ASN A 9 -9.68 24.80 1.36
N LYS A 10 -8.39 24.98 1.11
CA LYS A 10 -7.85 25.73 -0.03
C LYS A 10 -6.61 25.01 -0.56
N GLY A 11 -6.39 25.07 -1.87
CA GLY A 11 -5.13 24.62 -2.48
C GLY A 11 -3.96 25.43 -1.94
N ILE A 12 -3.08 24.78 -1.19
CA ILE A 12 -1.95 25.39 -0.49
C ILE A 12 -0.79 24.41 -0.41
N THR A 13 0.40 24.95 -0.21
CA THR A 13 1.55 24.19 0.27
C THR A 13 1.71 24.43 1.77
N LEU A 14 1.49 23.40 2.56
CA LEU A 14 1.82 23.35 3.98
C LEU A 14 3.17 22.63 4.11
N GLN A 15 4.20 23.36 4.54
CA GLN A 15 5.57 22.84 4.64
C GLN A 15 6.14 23.11 6.03
N GLY A 16 6.62 22.05 6.69
CA GLY A 16 7.35 22.13 7.94
C GLY A 16 8.84 22.36 7.72
N ALA A 17 9.54 22.81 8.76
CA ALA A 17 10.99 22.99 8.77
C ALA A 17 11.76 21.65 8.95
N GLY A 18 11.17 20.54 8.49
CA GLY A 18 11.67 19.17 8.63
C GLY A 18 10.94 18.37 9.71
N LYS A 19 10.75 17.07 9.44
CA LYS A 19 10.01 16.14 10.30
C LYS A 19 10.58 16.04 11.72
N GLU A 20 11.88 16.26 11.88
CA GLU A 20 12.57 16.29 13.18
C GLU A 20 12.20 17.51 14.05
N ASN A 21 11.72 18.60 13.43
CA ASN A 21 11.53 19.90 14.10
C ASN A 21 10.06 20.35 14.14
N THR A 22 9.23 19.86 13.21
CA THR A 22 7.87 20.37 13.02
C THR A 22 6.86 19.26 13.27
N ILE A 23 6.19 19.32 14.42
CA ILE A 23 5.28 18.26 14.88
C ILE A 23 3.83 18.78 14.87
N ILE A 24 2.94 18.05 14.20
CA ILE A 24 1.48 18.11 14.34
C ILE A 24 1.09 16.91 15.21
N SER A 25 0.56 17.18 16.40
CA SER A 25 0.34 16.19 17.46
C SER A 25 -1.14 16.07 17.76
N GLY A 26 -1.69 14.85 17.65
CA GLY A 26 -3.07 14.50 17.98
C GLY A 26 -3.33 14.32 19.48
N LEU A 27 -2.50 14.88 20.35
CA LEU A 27 -2.67 14.77 21.80
C LEU A 27 -4.00 15.40 22.23
N GLY A 28 -4.94 14.56 22.70
CA GLY A 28 -6.28 15.00 23.10
C GLY A 28 -7.24 15.19 21.92
N CYS A 29 -6.84 14.82 20.69
CA CYS A 29 -7.69 14.83 19.51
C CYS A 29 -8.25 13.43 19.22
N ILE A 30 -9.42 13.38 18.59
CA ILE A 30 -10.08 12.17 18.05
C ILE A 30 -10.48 12.40 16.60
N GLY A 31 -10.73 11.35 15.81
CA GLY A 31 -11.01 11.50 14.38
C GLY A 31 -9.76 11.83 13.57
N ASN A 32 -9.90 12.55 12.45
CA ASN A 32 -8.80 12.84 11.53
C ASN A 32 -7.90 13.97 12.06
N LEU A 33 -6.59 13.79 12.08
CA LEU A 33 -5.66 14.85 12.52
C LEU A 33 -5.55 15.96 11.47
N ILE A 34 -5.42 15.59 10.19
CA ILE A 34 -5.46 16.52 9.05
C ILE A 34 -6.56 16.08 8.10
N THR A 35 -7.48 16.99 7.79
CA THR A 35 -8.56 16.79 6.81
C THR A 35 -8.33 17.72 5.63
N ILE A 36 -8.21 17.16 4.42
CA ILE A 36 -8.10 17.90 3.16
C ILE A 36 -9.46 17.90 2.47
N THR A 37 -9.96 19.09 2.15
CA THR A 37 -11.23 19.29 1.41
C THR A 37 -11.06 20.21 0.21
N ALA A 38 -9.83 20.37 -0.28
CA ALA A 38 -9.51 21.16 -1.46
C ALA A 38 -8.48 20.44 -2.32
N ASP A 39 -8.56 20.71 -3.62
CA ASP A 39 -7.56 20.30 -4.60
C ASP A 39 -6.24 21.06 -4.44
N ASP A 40 -5.19 20.57 -5.10
CA ASP A 40 -3.88 21.23 -5.19
C ASP A 40 -3.23 21.50 -3.83
N VAL A 41 -3.29 20.49 -2.95
CA VAL A 41 -2.72 20.55 -1.59
C VAL A 41 -1.40 19.80 -1.55
N THR A 42 -0.37 20.43 -0.99
CA THR A 42 0.91 19.80 -0.66
C THR A 42 1.13 19.82 0.85
N ILE A 43 1.47 18.68 1.45
CA ILE A 43 1.86 18.56 2.86
C ILE A 43 3.25 17.94 2.93
N SER A 44 4.21 18.65 3.51
CA SER A 44 5.58 18.13 3.60
C SER A 44 6.37 18.53 4.83
N GLY A 45 7.33 17.70 5.23
CA GLY A 45 8.31 18.03 6.26
C GLY A 45 7.76 18.07 7.69
N PHE A 46 6.73 17.29 8.01
CA PHE A 46 6.15 17.18 9.35
C PHE A 46 6.36 15.81 9.98
N THR A 47 6.48 15.79 11.31
CA THR A 47 5.98 14.65 12.09
C THR A 47 4.49 14.85 12.34
N ILE A 48 3.68 13.88 11.94
CA ILE A 48 2.24 13.80 12.12
C ILE A 48 2.00 12.63 13.06
N ASP A 49 1.79 12.93 14.34
CA ASP A 49 1.77 11.94 15.41
C ASP A 49 0.37 11.91 16.05
N GLY A 50 -0.36 10.82 15.82
CA GLY A 50 -1.71 10.65 16.32
C GLY A 50 -1.82 10.44 17.83
N LYS A 51 -0.70 10.18 18.53
CA LYS A 51 -0.66 9.85 19.97
C LYS A 51 -1.62 8.73 20.37
N SER A 52 -1.96 7.85 19.42
CA SER A 52 -2.96 6.80 19.57
C SER A 52 -4.38 7.32 19.91
N GLY A 53 -4.67 8.61 19.70
CA GLY A 53 -5.98 9.22 19.94
C GLY A 53 -6.78 9.46 18.67
N THR A 54 -6.11 9.83 17.58
CA THR A 54 -6.74 10.13 16.28
C THR A 54 -6.90 8.87 15.43
N ASP A 55 -7.94 8.82 14.62
CA ASP A 55 -8.25 7.71 13.70
C ASP A 55 -7.33 7.74 12.48
N VAL A 56 -7.21 8.88 11.81
CA VAL A 56 -6.44 9.03 10.57
C VAL A 56 -5.45 10.19 10.69
N GLY A 57 -4.22 10.01 10.18
CA GLY A 57 -3.23 11.08 10.13
C GLY A 57 -3.55 12.14 9.09
N ILE A 58 -3.62 11.74 7.83
CA ILE A 58 -4.04 12.59 6.72
C ILE A 58 -5.22 11.93 6.02
N TYR A 59 -6.37 12.59 6.09
CA TYR A 59 -7.61 12.17 5.44
C TYR A 59 -7.96 13.12 4.29
N SER A 60 -8.37 12.55 3.17
CA SER A 60 -8.96 13.30 2.06
C SER A 60 -10.14 12.53 1.48
N ASP A 61 -11.24 13.25 1.29
CA ASP A 61 -12.40 12.80 0.54
C ASP A 61 -12.60 13.70 -0.69
N LEU A 62 -12.73 13.08 -1.86
CA LEU A 62 -13.02 13.72 -3.16
C LEU A 62 -11.93 14.60 -3.76
N SER A 63 -11.02 15.14 -2.95
CA SER A 63 -9.99 16.09 -3.39
C SER A 63 -8.94 15.44 -4.28
N SER A 64 -8.30 16.23 -5.13
CA SER A 64 -7.39 15.83 -6.21
C SER A 64 -6.09 16.64 -6.18
N SER A 65 -5.08 16.22 -6.94
CA SER A 65 -3.75 16.87 -6.96
C SER A 65 -3.10 16.99 -5.57
N ILE A 66 -3.22 15.94 -4.75
CA ILE A 66 -2.66 15.95 -3.38
C ILE A 66 -1.24 15.38 -3.41
N LYS A 67 -0.30 16.11 -2.82
CA LYS A 67 1.09 15.66 -2.64
C LYS A 67 1.42 15.56 -1.15
N ILE A 68 1.91 14.41 -0.73
CA ILE A 68 2.32 14.16 0.66
C ILE A 68 3.75 13.64 0.62
N SER A 69 4.69 14.39 1.19
CA SER A 69 6.11 14.02 1.11
C SER A 69 6.97 14.39 2.30
N GLU A 70 8.04 13.62 2.53
CA GLU A 70 9.04 13.92 3.56
C GLU A 70 8.45 14.02 4.99
N ASN A 71 7.35 13.32 5.24
CA ASN A 71 6.71 13.28 6.55
C ASN A 71 7.07 12.01 7.33
N LEU A 72 6.97 12.10 8.66
CA LEU A 72 6.88 10.95 9.57
C LEU A 72 5.42 10.84 10.05
N ILE A 73 4.72 9.75 9.73
CA ILE A 73 3.28 9.59 10.04
C ILE A 73 3.07 8.36 10.92
N GLN A 74 2.54 8.54 12.13
CA GLN A 74 2.54 7.49 13.13
C GLN A 74 1.41 7.54 14.16
N LEU A 75 1.15 6.38 14.79
CA LEU A 75 0.31 6.26 15.98
C LEU A 75 -1.14 6.72 15.76
N HIS A 76 -1.71 6.42 14.59
CA HIS A 76 -3.14 6.59 14.29
C HIS A 76 -3.91 5.26 14.48
N GLN A 77 -5.17 5.33 14.91
CA GLN A 77 -5.99 4.13 15.23
C GLN A 77 -6.55 3.40 14.01
N ASP A 78 -6.61 4.05 12.84
CA ASP A 78 -6.93 3.41 11.56
C ASP A 78 -5.73 3.53 10.63
N SER A 79 -5.58 4.69 9.97
CA SER A 79 -4.69 4.84 8.82
C SER A 79 -3.72 6.00 8.99
N GLY A 80 -2.46 5.84 8.58
CA GLY A 80 -1.55 6.97 8.45
C GLY A 80 -2.05 7.97 7.42
N ILE A 81 -2.38 7.46 6.23
CA ILE A 81 -3.01 8.22 5.14
C ILE A 81 -4.25 7.46 4.67
N LEU A 82 -5.39 8.14 4.56
CA LEU A 82 -6.60 7.62 3.93
C LEU A 82 -7.04 8.55 2.80
N TYR A 83 -7.00 8.03 1.57
CA TYR A 83 -7.45 8.71 0.38
C TYR A 83 -8.70 8.04 -0.21
N HIS A 84 -9.80 8.77 -0.27
CA HIS A 84 -11.05 8.30 -0.88
C HIS A 84 -11.50 9.24 -2.00
N ARG A 85 -12.00 8.65 -3.10
CA ARG A 85 -12.71 9.38 -4.15
C ARG A 85 -13.97 8.63 -4.58
N THR A 86 -15.01 9.37 -4.96
CA THR A 86 -16.23 8.77 -5.52
C THR A 86 -16.23 8.68 -7.04
N SER A 87 -15.44 9.52 -7.76
CA SER A 87 -15.32 9.46 -9.22
C SER A 87 -13.88 9.63 -9.71
N ASP A 88 -13.61 9.07 -10.89
CA ASP A 88 -12.33 9.14 -11.63
C ASP A 88 -12.24 10.35 -12.57
N ASP A 89 -13.21 11.28 -12.51
CA ASP A 89 -13.34 12.44 -13.41
C ASP A 89 -12.14 13.40 -13.40
N TYR A 90 -11.21 13.26 -12.44
CA TYR A 90 -10.01 14.11 -12.33
C TYR A 90 -8.73 13.26 -12.44
N PRO A 91 -7.84 13.58 -13.39
CA PRO A 91 -6.68 12.75 -13.71
C PRO A 91 -5.53 12.84 -12.68
N SER A 92 -5.55 13.80 -11.76
CA SER A 92 -4.52 13.95 -10.71
C SER A 92 -5.04 13.41 -9.38
N GLY A 93 -4.68 12.16 -9.06
CA GLY A 93 -4.99 11.56 -7.77
C GLY A 93 -4.07 12.05 -6.63
N ILE A 94 -3.59 11.10 -5.84
CA ILE A 94 -2.62 11.34 -4.76
C ILE A 94 -1.19 11.01 -5.23
N TYR A 95 -0.19 11.76 -4.77
CA TYR A 95 1.21 11.39 -4.88
C TYR A 95 1.85 11.37 -3.50
N VAL A 96 2.11 10.16 -3.00
CA VAL A 96 2.71 9.93 -1.68
C VAL A 96 4.15 9.47 -1.88
N TYR A 97 5.12 10.30 -1.50
CA TYR A 97 6.53 9.96 -1.73
C TYR A 97 7.50 10.38 -0.64
N ASN A 98 8.56 9.58 -0.45
CA ASN A 98 9.62 9.84 0.55
C ASN A 98 9.09 10.05 1.99
N ASN A 99 8.00 9.40 2.36
CA ASN A 99 7.49 9.41 3.75
C ASN A 99 7.97 8.19 4.52
N GLU A 100 7.98 8.31 5.85
CA GLU A 100 8.06 7.18 6.76
C GLU A 100 6.73 7.03 7.49
N ILE A 101 6.05 5.91 7.29
CA ILE A 101 4.68 5.67 7.76
C ILE A 101 4.67 4.39 8.59
N TYR A 102 4.45 4.50 9.90
CA TYR A 102 4.64 3.36 10.77
C TYR A 102 3.82 3.41 12.07
N LYS A 103 3.55 2.22 12.63
CA LYS A 103 2.79 2.08 13.89
C LYS A 103 1.40 2.71 13.84
N ASN A 104 0.73 2.64 12.69
CA ASN A 104 -0.70 2.88 12.60
C ASN A 104 -1.43 1.55 12.77
N SER A 105 -2.54 1.55 13.51
CA SER A 105 -3.14 0.31 13.99
C SER A 105 -3.73 -0.56 12.88
N ILE A 106 -4.18 0.02 11.77
CA ILE A 106 -4.71 -0.74 10.62
C ILE A 106 -3.84 -0.52 9.39
N ASN A 107 -3.87 0.64 8.74
CA ASN A 107 -3.18 0.85 7.46
C ASN A 107 -2.03 1.85 7.59
N GLY A 108 -0.92 1.62 6.90
CA GLY A 108 0.02 2.70 6.58
C GLY A 108 -0.66 3.70 5.63
N ILE A 109 -1.02 3.23 4.44
CA ILE A 109 -1.75 3.98 3.42
C ILE A 109 -2.97 3.18 2.99
N LYS A 110 -4.14 3.80 3.00
CA LYS A 110 -5.38 3.26 2.44
C LYS A 110 -5.86 4.14 1.30
N VAL A 111 -6.02 3.55 0.11
CA VAL A 111 -6.65 4.21 -1.05
C VAL A 111 -7.94 3.46 -1.38
N THR A 112 -9.06 4.18 -1.49
CA THR A 112 -10.35 3.54 -1.74
C THR A 112 -11.32 4.35 -2.59
N GLY A 113 -12.37 3.71 -3.12
CA GLY A 113 -13.23 4.31 -4.12
C GLY A 113 -12.47 4.46 -5.45
N ALA A 114 -12.87 5.41 -6.29
CA ALA A 114 -12.13 5.80 -7.50
C ALA A 114 -10.79 6.51 -7.20
N GLY A 115 -10.21 6.31 -6.01
CA GLY A 115 -8.94 6.86 -5.59
C GLY A 115 -7.82 6.35 -6.49
N SER A 116 -7.09 7.27 -7.11
CA SER A 116 -5.95 6.97 -7.96
C SER A 116 -4.69 7.67 -7.48
N GLY A 117 -3.52 7.24 -7.96
CA GLY A 117 -2.28 7.91 -7.60
C GLY A 117 -1.02 7.06 -7.70
N ILE A 118 0.07 7.64 -7.20
CA ILE A 118 1.39 7.01 -7.14
C ILE A 118 1.85 6.99 -5.69
N ILE A 119 2.32 5.83 -5.23
CA ILE A 119 2.97 5.63 -3.94
C ILE A 119 4.41 5.22 -4.23
N GLU A 120 5.36 6.10 -3.93
CA GLU A 120 6.75 5.95 -4.38
C GLU A 120 7.80 6.26 -3.30
N GLY A 121 8.83 5.43 -3.16
CA GLY A 121 9.98 5.79 -2.32
C GLY A 121 9.67 5.90 -0.82
N ASN A 122 8.57 5.32 -0.35
CA ASN A 122 8.18 5.39 1.07
C ASN A 122 8.77 4.22 1.87
N ILE A 123 8.95 4.45 3.17
CA ILE A 123 9.21 3.41 4.16
C ILE A 123 7.91 3.15 4.92
N ILE A 124 7.34 1.94 4.79
CA ILE A 124 6.03 1.60 5.36
C ILE A 124 6.15 0.33 6.22
N ARG A 125 5.98 0.47 7.53
CA ARG A 125 6.31 -0.62 8.46
C ARG A 125 5.52 -0.66 9.74
N ASN A 126 5.42 -1.84 10.36
CA ASN A 126 4.77 -2.01 11.67
C ASN A 126 3.33 -1.48 11.71
N ASN A 127 2.58 -1.61 10.61
CA ASN A 127 1.13 -1.44 10.58
C ASN A 127 0.48 -2.83 10.46
N ASP A 128 -0.85 -2.93 10.43
CA ASP A 128 -1.48 -4.21 10.08
C ASP A 128 -1.34 -4.49 8.58
N CYS A 129 -1.82 -3.56 7.76
CA CYS A 129 -1.58 -3.50 6.33
C CYS A 129 -0.62 -2.34 6.02
N GLY A 130 0.42 -2.56 5.22
CA GLY A 130 1.28 -1.48 4.74
C GLY A 130 0.52 -0.54 3.81
N ILE A 131 0.11 -1.07 2.66
CA ILE A 131 -0.71 -0.37 1.66
C ILE A 131 -1.97 -1.20 1.41
N LYS A 132 -3.15 -0.57 1.49
CA LYS A 132 -4.43 -1.19 1.13
C LYS A 132 -5.10 -0.41 0.01
N ALA A 133 -5.48 -1.10 -1.06
CA ALA A 133 -6.30 -0.57 -2.14
C ALA A 133 -7.61 -1.37 -2.23
N SER A 134 -8.75 -0.68 -2.24
CA SER A 134 -10.07 -1.32 -2.27
C SER A 134 -11.15 -0.48 -2.94
N ASN A 135 -12.21 -1.09 -3.45
CA ASN A 135 -13.38 -0.45 -4.05
C ASN A 135 -12.99 0.40 -5.26
N ASP A 136 -12.55 -0.22 -6.35
CA ASP A 136 -12.16 0.46 -7.61
C ASP A 136 -10.89 1.33 -7.58
N ALA A 137 -10.15 1.33 -6.47
CA ALA A 137 -8.92 2.12 -6.34
C ALA A 137 -7.88 1.70 -7.40
N SER A 138 -7.21 2.68 -8.02
CA SER A 138 -6.17 2.41 -9.04
C SER A 138 -4.88 3.17 -8.78
N ILE A 139 -3.89 2.46 -8.23
CA ILE A 139 -2.61 3.05 -7.81
C ILE A 139 -1.41 2.36 -8.46
N GLU A 140 -0.36 3.14 -8.68
CA GLU A 140 0.98 2.64 -8.96
C GLU A 140 1.79 2.64 -7.66
N VAL A 141 2.35 1.48 -7.30
CA VAL A 141 3.15 1.27 -6.09
C VAL A 141 4.55 0.90 -6.52
N LYS A 142 5.53 1.79 -6.29
CA LYS A 142 6.89 1.57 -6.76
C LYS A 142 7.99 2.03 -5.83
N MET A 143 9.14 1.37 -5.85
CA MET A 143 10.34 1.83 -5.12
C MET A 143 10.11 2.03 -3.61
N ASN A 144 9.10 1.37 -3.02
CA ASN A 144 8.85 1.46 -1.58
C ASN A 144 9.58 0.35 -0.84
N ASN A 145 9.91 0.60 0.43
CA ASN A 145 10.37 -0.40 1.37
C ASN A 145 9.22 -0.71 2.36
N ILE A 146 8.63 -1.90 2.22
CA ILE A 146 7.40 -2.30 2.90
C ILE A 146 7.67 -3.55 3.74
N TYR A 147 7.71 -3.39 5.06
CA TYR A 147 8.15 -4.48 5.93
C TYR A 147 7.56 -4.51 7.32
N ASN A 148 7.56 -5.69 7.95
CA ASN A 148 7.05 -5.91 9.31
C ASN A 148 5.59 -5.43 9.50
N ASN A 149 4.75 -5.50 8.46
CA ASN A 149 3.31 -5.29 8.63
C ASN A 149 2.64 -6.63 8.98
N SER A 150 1.78 -6.65 10.01
CA SER A 150 1.35 -7.90 10.64
C SER A 150 0.45 -8.77 9.77
N ASP A 151 -0.41 -8.17 8.95
CA ASP A 151 -1.24 -8.90 7.98
C ASP A 151 -0.59 -8.88 6.60
N SER A 152 -0.45 -7.71 5.96
CA SER A 152 -0.05 -7.64 4.54
C SER A 152 0.89 -6.45 4.27
N GLY A 153 1.88 -6.64 3.41
CA GLY A 153 2.66 -5.53 2.85
C GLY A 153 1.78 -4.69 1.93
N ILE A 154 1.22 -5.32 0.90
CA ILE A 154 0.24 -4.71 -0.02
C ILE A 154 -1.00 -5.59 -0.07
N PHE A 155 -2.17 -5.01 0.15
CA PHE A 155 -3.46 -5.71 0.07
C PHE A 155 -4.35 -5.10 -1.02
N CYS A 156 -4.64 -5.89 -2.05
CA CYS A 156 -5.53 -5.58 -3.16
C CYS A 156 -6.88 -6.24 -2.93
N ARG A 157 -7.98 -5.47 -2.96
CA ARG A 157 -9.34 -6.00 -2.76
C ARG A 157 -10.39 -5.24 -3.56
N ASP A 158 -11.59 -5.77 -3.64
CA ASP A 158 -12.84 -5.14 -4.06
C ASP A 158 -12.67 -4.37 -5.39
N ASN A 159 -12.30 -5.09 -6.45
CA ASN A 159 -12.09 -4.53 -7.81
C ASN A 159 -10.97 -3.47 -7.94
N SER A 160 -10.06 -3.36 -6.97
CA SER A 160 -8.90 -2.48 -7.10
C SER A 160 -7.93 -2.94 -8.20
N SER A 161 -7.20 -1.99 -8.78
CA SER A 161 -6.34 -2.19 -9.94
C SER A 161 -4.97 -1.56 -9.74
N LEU A 162 -4.00 -2.35 -9.27
CA LEU A 162 -2.66 -1.87 -8.93
C LEU A 162 -1.63 -2.21 -10.00
N LEU A 163 -0.60 -1.37 -10.10
CA LEU A 163 0.65 -1.64 -10.79
C LEU A 163 1.78 -1.64 -9.76
N ILE A 164 2.45 -2.77 -9.54
CA ILE A 164 3.38 -2.98 -8.42
C ILE A 164 4.76 -3.37 -8.94
N TRP A 165 5.76 -2.51 -8.76
CA TRP A 165 7.10 -2.77 -9.31
C TRP A 165 8.25 -2.12 -8.54
N SER A 166 9.45 -2.71 -8.58
CA SER A 166 10.64 -2.22 -7.88
C SER A 166 10.48 -1.98 -6.39
N ASN A 167 9.60 -2.70 -5.69
CA ASN A 167 9.46 -2.58 -4.23
C ASN A 167 10.30 -3.63 -3.50
N GLU A 168 10.75 -3.29 -2.29
CA GLU A 168 11.28 -4.21 -1.30
C GLU A 168 10.13 -4.60 -0.35
N ILE A 169 9.64 -5.83 -0.45
CA ILE A 169 8.45 -6.31 0.29
C ILE A 169 8.87 -7.50 1.16
N THR A 170 9.19 -7.24 2.43
CA THR A 170 9.86 -8.22 3.29
C THR A 170 9.24 -8.36 4.67
N SER A 171 9.27 -9.56 5.24
CA SER A 171 8.88 -9.78 6.65
C SER A 171 7.46 -9.30 7.01
N ASN A 172 6.53 -9.27 6.05
CA ASN A 172 5.12 -9.05 6.33
C ASN A 172 4.40 -10.39 6.55
N GLY A 173 3.14 -10.39 7.00
CA GLY A 173 2.32 -11.61 6.97
C GLY A 173 2.22 -12.16 5.55
N TYR A 174 1.56 -11.44 4.66
CA TYR A 174 1.62 -11.62 3.21
C TYR A 174 2.45 -10.50 2.58
N GLY A 175 3.27 -10.79 1.58
CA GLY A 175 3.94 -9.74 0.81
C GLY A 175 2.91 -8.93 0.00
N VAL A 176 2.28 -9.59 -0.97
CA VAL A 176 1.13 -9.08 -1.72
C VAL A 176 -0.06 -10.04 -1.58
N ARG A 177 -1.15 -9.55 -1.00
CA ARG A 177 -2.40 -10.29 -0.84
C ARG A 177 -3.41 -9.83 -1.88
N VAL A 178 -3.95 -10.76 -2.66
CA VAL A 178 -4.87 -10.48 -3.76
C VAL A 178 -6.22 -11.12 -3.50
N GLY A 179 -7.17 -10.27 -3.16
CA GLY A 179 -8.54 -10.64 -2.81
C GLY A 179 -8.70 -11.16 -1.38
N GLU A 180 -9.96 -11.26 -0.97
CA GLU A 180 -10.36 -11.92 0.28
C GLU A 180 -11.37 -13.06 0.06
N GLN A 181 -12.00 -13.08 -1.11
CA GLN A 181 -12.99 -14.06 -1.53
C GLN A 181 -12.94 -14.21 -3.06
N TYR A 182 -13.46 -15.32 -3.56
CA TYR A 182 -13.40 -15.68 -4.98
C TYR A 182 -14.10 -14.67 -5.91
N SER A 183 -15.15 -14.00 -5.45
CA SER A 183 -15.89 -13.00 -6.25
C SER A 183 -15.19 -11.64 -6.34
N ASP A 184 -14.02 -11.49 -5.70
CA ASP A 184 -13.23 -10.27 -5.83
C ASP A 184 -12.59 -10.21 -7.22
N THR A 185 -12.82 -9.11 -7.92
CA THR A 185 -12.35 -8.88 -9.28
C THR A 185 -11.04 -8.08 -9.33
N THR A 186 -10.38 -7.87 -8.19
CA THR A 186 -9.07 -7.22 -8.16
C THR A 186 -8.05 -8.00 -9.00
N ASN A 187 -7.25 -7.26 -9.77
CA ASN A 187 -6.29 -7.84 -10.69
C ASN A 187 -5.03 -6.96 -10.78
N PRO A 188 -4.14 -7.03 -9.77
CA PRO A 188 -2.88 -6.29 -9.78
C PRO A 188 -1.91 -6.85 -10.84
N ASP A 189 -1.13 -5.96 -11.44
CA ASP A 189 0.05 -6.32 -12.24
C ASP A 189 1.31 -6.18 -11.36
N ILE A 190 1.85 -7.31 -10.93
CA ILE A 190 3.08 -7.42 -10.12
C ILE A 190 4.30 -7.67 -11.04
N GLY A 191 4.11 -7.67 -12.37
CA GLY A 191 5.16 -7.84 -13.38
C GLY A 191 4.71 -8.71 -14.56
N GLY A 192 4.94 -8.21 -15.77
CA GLY A 192 4.65 -8.88 -17.04
C GLY A 192 3.17 -8.97 -17.40
N GLY A 193 2.30 -8.26 -16.69
CA GLY A 193 0.86 -8.22 -16.95
C GLY A 193 0.44 -7.18 -18.00
N ALA A 194 -0.88 -7.01 -18.15
CA ALA A 194 -1.48 -6.16 -19.17
C ALA A 194 -1.25 -4.65 -18.97
N LYS A 195 -0.81 -4.22 -17.77
CA LYS A 195 -0.45 -2.82 -17.49
C LYS A 195 1.00 -2.52 -17.86
N GLY A 196 1.74 -3.51 -18.37
CA GLY A 196 3.14 -3.37 -18.74
C GLY A 196 4.06 -3.29 -17.52
N GLY A 197 3.66 -3.89 -16.39
CA GLY A 197 4.48 -3.92 -15.19
C GLY A 197 5.84 -4.57 -15.43
N ILE A 198 6.90 -3.93 -14.97
CA ILE A 198 8.26 -4.44 -15.16
C ILE A 198 8.67 -5.46 -14.09
N GLY A 199 7.85 -5.65 -13.04
CA GLY A 199 8.20 -6.48 -11.90
C GLY A 199 9.31 -5.84 -11.07
N MET A 200 10.44 -6.51 -10.94
CA MET A 200 11.60 -6.12 -10.14
C MET A 200 11.29 -5.92 -8.65
N ASN A 201 10.23 -6.51 -8.12
CA ASN A 201 10.00 -6.52 -6.68
C ASN A 201 10.89 -7.58 -6.03
N ASN A 202 11.48 -7.24 -4.88
CA ASN A 202 12.11 -8.19 -3.98
C ASN A 202 11.06 -8.62 -2.94
N ILE A 203 10.54 -9.84 -3.08
CA ILE A 203 9.47 -10.38 -2.25
C ILE A 203 10.05 -11.54 -1.45
N THR A 204 10.51 -11.27 -0.24
CA THR A 204 11.28 -12.25 0.55
C THR A 204 10.98 -12.23 2.04
N GLY A 205 10.98 -13.42 2.64
CA GLY A 205 10.85 -13.59 4.09
C GLY A 205 9.48 -13.19 4.62
N ASN A 206 8.44 -13.18 3.79
CA ASN A 206 7.06 -12.97 4.26
C ASN A 206 6.55 -14.25 4.93
N ILE A 207 5.84 -14.08 6.05
CA ILE A 207 5.60 -15.16 7.04
C ILE A 207 4.64 -16.21 6.50
N ILE A 208 3.57 -15.77 5.82
CA ILE A 208 2.53 -16.62 5.28
C ILE A 208 2.87 -16.93 3.82
N HIS A 209 2.79 -15.94 2.92
CA HIS A 209 3.17 -16.09 1.52
C HIS A 209 3.79 -14.78 0.98
N GLY A 210 4.68 -14.88 0.00
CA GLY A 210 5.19 -13.72 -0.73
C GLY A 210 4.08 -13.08 -1.56
N VAL A 211 3.36 -13.89 -2.35
CA VAL A 211 2.14 -13.46 -3.05
C VAL A 211 1.05 -14.50 -2.82
N SER A 212 -0.16 -14.06 -2.47
CA SER A 212 -1.34 -14.92 -2.38
C SER A 212 -2.45 -14.42 -3.28
N ASN A 213 -3.10 -15.35 -3.99
CA ASN A 213 -4.28 -15.06 -4.80
C ASN A 213 -5.45 -15.94 -4.37
N VAL A 214 -6.57 -15.30 -4.01
CA VAL A 214 -7.84 -15.99 -3.72
C VAL A 214 -8.94 -15.68 -4.74
N THR A 215 -8.63 -14.86 -5.75
CA THR A 215 -9.52 -14.54 -6.88
C THR A 215 -9.44 -15.62 -7.97
N ASP A 216 -10.28 -15.52 -9.00
CA ASP A 216 -10.22 -16.36 -10.18
C ASP A 216 -9.41 -15.77 -11.35
N HIS A 217 -8.86 -14.57 -11.15
CA HIS A 217 -7.99 -13.92 -12.12
C HIS A 217 -6.59 -14.47 -12.02
N ASN A 218 -5.98 -14.79 -13.18
CA ASN A 218 -4.56 -15.08 -13.20
C ASN A 218 -3.78 -13.79 -12.90
N ILE A 219 -2.94 -13.85 -11.87
CA ILE A 219 -2.15 -12.71 -11.41
C ILE A 219 -0.76 -12.79 -11.98
N PHE A 220 -0.32 -11.75 -12.67
CA PHE A 220 1.02 -11.69 -13.26
C PHE A 220 2.02 -11.15 -12.24
N ALA A 221 3.06 -11.92 -11.99
CA ALA A 221 4.15 -11.64 -11.06
C ALA A 221 5.51 -12.06 -11.64
N LYS A 222 5.72 -11.78 -12.93
CA LYS A 222 6.98 -12.04 -13.63
C LYS A 222 8.08 -11.08 -13.19
N TYR A 223 9.32 -11.52 -13.36
CA TYR A 223 10.52 -10.72 -13.15
C TYR A 223 10.68 -10.20 -11.72
N ASN A 224 10.24 -10.99 -10.74
CA ASN A 224 10.40 -10.67 -9.32
C ASN A 224 11.42 -11.60 -8.68
N TRP A 225 12.10 -11.11 -7.64
CA TRP A 225 13.00 -11.92 -6.83
C TRP A 225 12.23 -12.50 -5.63
N TRP A 226 12.23 -13.83 -5.52
CA TRP A 226 11.48 -14.57 -4.50
C TRP A 226 12.33 -15.08 -3.35
N GLY A 227 13.64 -14.79 -3.37
CA GLY A 227 14.61 -15.28 -2.39
C GLY A 227 15.36 -16.54 -2.82
N ASP A 228 15.09 -17.05 -4.02
CA ASP A 228 15.77 -18.18 -4.63
C ASP A 228 15.81 -17.99 -6.16
N ALA A 229 16.90 -18.45 -6.80
CA ALA A 229 17.08 -18.35 -8.25
C ALA A 229 16.19 -19.34 -9.03
N ALA A 230 15.65 -20.35 -8.35
CA ALA A 230 14.66 -21.26 -8.92
C ALA A 230 13.21 -20.74 -8.81
N GLY A 231 13.03 -19.50 -8.37
CA GLY A 231 11.72 -18.85 -8.25
C GLY A 231 11.01 -19.17 -6.93
N PRO A 232 9.69 -18.91 -6.84
CA PRO A 232 8.93 -19.11 -5.62
C PRO A 232 8.61 -20.59 -5.36
N LYS A 233 8.21 -20.87 -4.12
CA LYS A 233 7.42 -22.07 -3.82
C LYS A 233 6.02 -21.89 -4.38
N TYR A 234 5.41 -22.97 -4.87
CA TYR A 234 4.04 -22.90 -5.40
C TYR A 234 3.28 -24.23 -5.31
N PRO A 235 1.93 -24.20 -5.32
CA PRO A 235 1.11 -25.40 -5.30
C PRO A 235 1.43 -26.35 -6.46
N GLY A 236 1.75 -27.61 -6.14
CA GLY A 236 2.09 -28.63 -7.13
C GLY A 236 3.58 -28.70 -7.52
N ASN A 237 4.43 -27.82 -7.00
CA ASN A 237 5.88 -27.96 -7.15
C ASN A 237 6.42 -29.08 -6.24
N LEU A 238 6.99 -30.13 -6.86
CA LEU A 238 7.56 -31.28 -6.14
C LEU A 238 8.84 -30.92 -5.36
N ASN A 239 9.52 -29.82 -5.74
CA ASN A 239 10.80 -29.40 -5.17
C ASN A 239 10.65 -28.31 -4.10
N ASN A 240 9.42 -28.00 -3.64
CA ASN A 240 9.19 -26.95 -2.64
C ASN A 240 10.04 -27.10 -1.37
N ALA A 241 10.37 -28.32 -0.98
CA ALA A 241 11.17 -28.60 0.22
C ALA A 241 12.63 -28.13 0.11
N ASP A 242 13.14 -27.98 -1.12
CA ASP A 242 14.53 -27.62 -1.39
C ASP A 242 14.73 -26.10 -1.56
N LEU A 243 13.65 -25.33 -1.65
CA LEU A 243 13.69 -23.88 -1.87
C LEU A 243 13.72 -23.08 -0.57
N SER A 244 14.51 -22.00 -0.54
CA SER A 244 14.46 -21.01 0.55
C SER A 244 13.51 -19.83 0.27
N SER A 245 12.93 -19.78 -0.92
CA SER A 245 12.06 -18.70 -1.38
C SER A 245 10.74 -18.58 -0.60
N ASP A 246 10.11 -17.42 -0.78
CA ASP A 246 8.71 -17.19 -0.44
C ASP A 246 7.77 -18.01 -1.33
N TRP A 247 6.51 -18.09 -0.90
CA TRP A 247 5.43 -18.73 -1.65
C TRP A 247 4.70 -17.77 -2.59
N ALA A 248 4.45 -18.24 -3.81
CA ALA A 248 3.37 -17.78 -4.67
C ALA A 248 2.20 -18.77 -4.53
N TYR A 249 1.19 -18.40 -3.76
CA TYR A 249 0.09 -19.29 -3.38
C TYR A 249 -1.24 -18.95 -4.07
N TRP A 250 -1.92 -19.98 -4.57
CA TRP A 250 -3.32 -19.94 -5.01
C TRP A 250 -4.00 -21.27 -4.67
N ASP A 251 -5.33 -21.28 -4.54
CA ASP A 251 -6.08 -22.52 -4.29
C ASP A 251 -6.13 -23.40 -5.55
N ASN A 252 -5.48 -24.57 -5.51
CA ASN A 252 -5.51 -25.55 -6.59
C ASN A 252 -6.64 -26.59 -6.43
N VAL A 253 -7.41 -26.54 -5.34
CA VAL A 253 -8.46 -27.52 -5.07
C VAL A 253 -9.66 -27.23 -6.00
N ASN A 254 -9.94 -28.19 -6.89
CA ASN A 254 -11.00 -28.19 -7.91
C ASN A 254 -10.69 -27.51 -9.26
N ASN A 255 -9.43 -27.47 -9.71
CA ASN A 255 -9.10 -26.96 -11.05
C ASN A 255 -9.51 -25.48 -11.23
N LYS A 256 -9.53 -24.70 -10.14
CA LYS A 256 -9.97 -23.31 -10.12
C LYS A 256 -8.98 -22.43 -10.90
N ALA A 257 -9.53 -21.48 -11.67
CA ALA A 257 -8.77 -20.39 -12.26
C ALA A 257 -8.19 -19.49 -11.14
N GLY A 258 -7.15 -18.70 -11.44
CA GLY A 258 -6.50 -17.85 -10.44
C GLY A 258 -5.03 -18.15 -10.20
N ALA A 259 -4.32 -18.71 -11.18
CA ALA A 259 -2.90 -19.01 -11.02
C ALA A 259 -2.07 -17.72 -10.89
N ILE A 260 -0.99 -17.77 -10.12
CA ILE A 260 0.04 -16.73 -10.16
C ILE A 260 1.02 -17.12 -11.27
N ILE A 261 1.16 -16.24 -12.26
CA ILE A 261 2.05 -16.40 -13.41
C ILE A 261 3.36 -15.69 -13.10
N PHE A 262 4.41 -16.46 -12.82
CA PHE A 262 5.75 -15.96 -12.57
C PHE A 262 6.73 -16.44 -13.65
N GLU A 263 7.82 -15.72 -13.76
CA GLU A 263 8.97 -16.00 -14.62
C GLU A 263 10.17 -15.38 -13.91
N ASP A 264 11.25 -16.13 -13.77
CA ASP A 264 12.43 -15.69 -13.03
C ASP A 264 13.30 -14.75 -13.89
N ILE A 265 14.17 -13.97 -13.23
CA ILE A 265 15.14 -13.06 -13.89
C ILE A 265 16.45 -13.79 -14.16
#